data_AF-A0A653BFL9-F1
#
_entry.id   AF-A0A653BFL9-F1
#
_cell.length_a   1.000
_cell.length_b   1.000
_cell.length_c   1.000
_cell.angle_alpha   90.00
_cell.angle_beta   90.00
_cell.angle_gamma   90.00
#
_symmetry.space_group_name_H-M   'P 1'
#
loop_
_entity.id
_entity.type
_entity.pdbx_description
1 polymer ?
#
loop_
_entity_poly.entity_id
_entity_poly.type
_entity_poly.pdbx_seq_one_letter_code
_entity_poly.pdbx_strand_id
1 'polypeptide(L)'
;MFRADNLPAWRVRQQSFREALEEAADWMRQPGNKVAILDGPNVSRSQRQEIYDLVYCQLGFRVMFIECVCEDPVMLERNFKEILQYSADYRNMATEEALKDLTHKMAHYKAQYESPTLGSLWELPCPMVKLLDAGEGGVIAHGVNGQMEGKILAYVSTPKPYQQTLYFSRHGESEFNVIGRIGGDAKLSPRGRTYAQSLAKHIQALNLPSLQVWTSTLQRTKATSAGISAPQLHLPELDEIWSGECENLSYEELMERFPKELALRDREKLKYRYPQGESYIDVMNRLVPVLTQMECETNILTVSHQAVLRCILGFFLETPPEEIPYIHVPLHTIIKITLQGYHYNMETIKMPVECVDTNRPKPMNCSEDRAPEDVLMTIPKHFDSLANLTPCT
;
A
#
# COMPACT_ATOMS: atom_id res chain seq x y z
N MET A 1 -21.24 -19.78 -21.90
CA MET A 1 -20.70 -18.49 -22.39
C MET A 1 -19.30 -18.62 -23.04
N PHE A 2 -18.36 -19.36 -22.44
CA PHE A 2 -16.93 -19.29 -22.83
C PHE A 2 -16.45 -20.30 -23.90
N ARG A 3 -17.34 -21.17 -24.39
CA ARG A 3 -17.00 -22.11 -25.48
C ARG A 3 -16.56 -21.35 -26.73
N ALA A 4 -15.51 -21.85 -27.39
CA ALA A 4 -14.96 -21.25 -28.61
C ALA A 4 -15.97 -21.22 -29.77
N ASP A 5 -16.86 -22.22 -29.84
CA ASP A 5 -17.89 -22.36 -30.88
C ASP A 5 -19.16 -21.54 -30.61
N ASN A 6 -19.25 -20.87 -29.46
CA ASN A 6 -20.38 -19.99 -29.14
C ASN A 6 -20.16 -18.60 -29.78
N LEU A 7 -20.44 -18.49 -31.08
CA LEU A 7 -20.25 -17.26 -31.86
C LEU A 7 -20.97 -16.03 -31.27
N PRO A 8 -22.24 -16.10 -30.82
CA PRO A 8 -22.89 -14.96 -30.17
C PRO A 8 -22.14 -14.48 -28.92
N ALA A 9 -21.77 -15.38 -28.02
CA ALA A 9 -21.05 -15.02 -26.80
C ALA A 9 -19.62 -14.56 -27.07
N TRP A 10 -18.97 -15.10 -28.10
CA TRP A 10 -17.67 -14.63 -28.57
C TRP A 10 -17.75 -13.17 -29.06
N ARG A 11 -18.78 -12.82 -29.86
CA ARG A 11 -18.98 -11.43 -30.33
C ARG A 11 -19.16 -10.45 -29.18
N VAL A 12 -19.93 -10.82 -28.16
CA VAL A 12 -20.11 -9.97 -26.96
C VAL A 12 -18.76 -9.74 -26.26
N ARG A 13 -17.97 -10.80 -26.03
CA ARG A 13 -16.64 -10.67 -25.41
C ARG A 13 -15.68 -9.80 -26.22
N GLN A 14 -15.71 -9.92 -27.55
CA GLN A 14 -14.90 -9.10 -28.44
C GLN A 14 -15.32 -7.62 -28.41
N GLN A 15 -16.63 -7.37 -28.39
CA GLN A 15 -17.16 -6.02 -28.26
C GLN A 15 -16.75 -5.39 -26.92
N SER A 16 -16.94 -6.09 -25.80
CA SER A 16 -16.54 -5.59 -24.48
C SER A 16 -15.03 -5.34 -24.37
N PHE A 17 -14.20 -6.18 -25.01
CA PHE A 17 -12.76 -5.96 -25.04
C PHE A 17 -12.39 -4.68 -25.80
N ARG A 18 -13.04 -4.43 -26.95
CA ARG A 18 -12.82 -3.21 -27.74
C ARG A 18 -13.26 -1.95 -27.00
N GLU A 19 -14.42 -1.98 -26.38
CA GLU A 19 -14.93 -0.87 -25.55
C GLU A 19 -13.94 -0.55 -24.41
N ALA A 20 -13.47 -1.56 -23.67
CA ALA A 20 -12.49 -1.36 -22.60
C ALA A 20 -11.15 -0.78 -23.11
N LEU A 21 -10.73 -1.19 -24.30
CA LEU A 21 -9.50 -0.68 -24.91
C LEU A 21 -9.64 0.77 -25.39
N GLU A 22 -10.80 1.13 -25.96
CA GLU A 22 -11.11 2.52 -26.35
C GLU A 22 -11.14 3.44 -25.11
N GLU A 23 -11.79 3.00 -24.04
CA GLU A 23 -11.80 3.73 -22.76
C GLU A 23 -10.38 3.89 -22.18
N ALA A 24 -9.57 2.84 -22.20
CA ALA A 24 -8.18 2.90 -21.75
C ALA A 24 -7.35 3.86 -22.60
N ALA A 25 -7.56 3.88 -23.93
CA ALA A 25 -6.89 4.81 -24.84
C ALA A 25 -7.27 6.26 -24.56
N ASP A 26 -8.56 6.54 -24.36
CA ASP A 26 -9.05 7.88 -24.03
C ASP A 26 -8.53 8.35 -22.67
N TRP A 27 -8.49 7.46 -21.68
CA TRP A 27 -7.87 7.75 -20.39
C TRP A 27 -6.38 8.05 -20.52
N MET A 28 -5.63 7.25 -21.29
CA MET A 28 -4.18 7.46 -21.52
C MET A 28 -3.84 8.77 -22.24
N ARG A 29 -4.77 9.33 -23.02
CA ARG A 29 -4.60 10.65 -23.67
C ARG A 29 -4.70 11.82 -22.69
N GLN A 30 -5.28 11.62 -21.50
CA GLN A 30 -5.41 12.69 -20.52
C GLN A 30 -4.05 13.04 -19.89
N PRO A 31 -3.77 14.34 -19.63
CA PRO A 31 -2.52 14.75 -19.02
C PRO A 31 -2.28 14.09 -17.66
N GLY A 32 -1.06 13.58 -17.45
CA GLY A 32 -0.65 12.97 -16.18
C GLY A 32 -0.74 11.45 -16.17
N ASN A 33 -1.61 10.84 -16.98
CA ASN A 33 -1.75 9.40 -17.09
C ASN A 33 -0.55 8.76 -17.81
N LYS A 34 -0.17 7.55 -17.39
CA LYS A 34 1.09 6.90 -17.83
C LYS A 34 0.97 5.43 -18.20
N VAL A 35 0.11 4.68 -17.51
CA VAL A 35 -0.03 3.22 -17.70
C VAL A 35 -1.50 2.86 -17.52
N ALA A 36 -2.05 2.16 -18.50
CA ALA A 36 -3.36 1.51 -18.40
C ALA A 36 -3.18 -0.01 -18.37
N ILE A 37 -3.92 -0.69 -17.51
CA ILE A 37 -3.88 -2.16 -17.36
C ILE A 37 -5.14 -2.74 -17.99
N LEU A 38 -4.96 -3.55 -19.02
CA LEU A 38 -6.04 -4.30 -19.67
C LEU A 38 -6.06 -5.73 -19.13
N ASP A 39 -6.87 -5.95 -18.09
CA ASP A 39 -7.03 -7.28 -17.50
C ASP A 39 -7.94 -8.15 -18.38
N GLY A 40 -7.38 -9.24 -18.87
CA GLY A 40 -8.07 -10.15 -19.76
C GLY A 40 -7.29 -11.44 -20.00
N PRO A 41 -7.99 -12.53 -20.37
CA PRO A 41 -7.38 -13.85 -20.48
C PRO A 41 -6.38 -13.95 -21.64
N ASN A 42 -6.60 -13.22 -22.75
CA ASN A 42 -5.65 -13.02 -23.86
C ASN A 42 -4.90 -14.30 -24.31
N VAL A 43 -5.63 -15.43 -24.35
CA VAL A 43 -5.05 -16.77 -24.34
C VAL A 43 -4.44 -17.21 -25.67
N SER A 44 -4.90 -16.66 -26.81
CA SER A 44 -4.42 -17.04 -28.14
C SER A 44 -3.41 -16.05 -28.72
N ARG A 45 -2.55 -16.54 -29.61
CA ARG A 45 -1.57 -15.72 -30.33
C ARG A 45 -2.26 -14.65 -31.19
N SER A 46 -3.35 -15.03 -31.86
CA SER A 46 -4.12 -14.11 -32.72
C SER A 46 -4.68 -12.91 -31.96
N GLN A 47 -5.21 -13.13 -30.75
CA GLN A 47 -5.71 -12.05 -29.90
C GLN A 47 -4.58 -11.09 -29.49
N ARG A 48 -3.43 -11.62 -29.07
CA ARG A 48 -2.29 -10.77 -28.69
C ARG A 48 -1.75 -9.96 -29.87
N GLN A 49 -1.77 -10.51 -31.08
CA GLN A 49 -1.44 -9.78 -32.31
C GLN A 49 -2.43 -8.64 -32.57
N GLU A 50 -3.75 -8.90 -32.49
CA GLU A 50 -4.79 -7.87 -32.66
C GLU A 50 -4.61 -6.72 -31.65
N ILE A 51 -4.30 -7.05 -30.40
CA ILE A 51 -4.01 -6.07 -29.35
C ILE A 51 -2.77 -5.25 -29.71
N TYR A 52 -1.68 -5.90 -30.12
CA TYR A 52 -0.46 -5.19 -30.51
C TYR A 52 -0.72 -4.26 -31.70
N ASP A 53 -1.39 -4.73 -32.75
CA ASP A 53 -1.68 -3.93 -33.95
C ASP A 53 -2.55 -2.71 -33.61
N LEU A 54 -3.55 -2.89 -32.76
CA LEU A 54 -4.43 -1.80 -32.36
C LEU A 54 -3.74 -0.79 -31.42
N VAL A 55 -3.10 -1.27 -30.35
CA VAL A 55 -2.46 -0.40 -29.34
C VAL A 55 -1.23 0.30 -29.91
N TYR A 56 -0.35 -0.44 -30.57
CA TYR A 56 0.92 0.10 -31.06
C TYR A 56 0.78 0.74 -32.44
N CYS A 57 0.28 0.01 -33.44
CA CYS A 57 0.27 0.52 -34.82
C CYS A 57 -0.82 1.56 -35.07
N GLN A 58 -2.00 1.43 -34.48
CA GLN A 58 -3.11 2.36 -34.72
C GLN A 58 -3.19 3.49 -33.68
N LEU A 59 -3.09 3.15 -32.39
CA LEU A 59 -3.24 4.14 -31.31
C LEU A 59 -1.92 4.82 -30.92
N GLY A 60 -0.76 4.26 -31.32
CA GLY A 60 0.55 4.86 -31.07
C GLY A 60 1.06 4.70 -29.64
N PHE A 61 0.50 3.79 -28.84
CA PHE A 61 0.95 3.52 -27.48
C PHE A 61 1.94 2.35 -27.43
N ARG A 62 2.84 2.36 -26.45
CA ARG A 62 3.64 1.17 -26.15
C ARG A 62 2.75 0.12 -25.48
N VAL A 63 3.05 -1.15 -25.75
CA VAL A 63 2.35 -2.30 -25.15
C VAL A 63 3.37 -3.22 -24.49
N MET A 64 3.02 -3.80 -23.35
CA MET A 64 3.78 -4.82 -22.65
C MET A 64 2.81 -5.91 -22.22
N PHE A 65 3.17 -7.17 -22.44
CA PHE A 65 2.37 -8.30 -21.97
C PHE A 65 2.93 -8.81 -20.64
N ILE A 66 2.02 -9.20 -19.75
CA ILE A 66 2.33 -9.92 -18.51
C ILE A 66 1.49 -11.20 -18.51
N GLU A 67 2.15 -12.34 -18.37
CA GLU A 67 1.51 -13.65 -18.40
C GLU A 67 1.78 -14.36 -17.07
N CYS A 68 0.72 -14.72 -16.37
CA CYS A 68 0.80 -15.49 -15.14
C CYS A 68 0.45 -16.95 -15.44
N VAL A 69 1.44 -17.83 -15.31
CA VAL A 69 1.27 -19.29 -15.45
C VAL A 69 1.35 -19.90 -14.06
N CYS A 70 0.37 -20.71 -13.70
CA CYS A 70 0.38 -21.44 -12.43
C CYS A 70 0.10 -22.92 -12.71
N GLU A 71 1.05 -23.77 -12.36
CA GLU A 71 0.96 -25.22 -12.43
C GLU A 71 1.03 -25.87 -11.05
N ASP A 72 1.42 -25.12 -10.00
CA ASP A 72 1.38 -25.60 -8.61
C ASP A 72 -0.07 -25.96 -8.18
N PRO A 73 -0.36 -27.24 -7.90
CA PRO A 73 -1.69 -27.68 -7.51
C PRO A 73 -2.18 -27.04 -6.20
N VAL A 74 -1.29 -26.73 -5.26
CA VAL A 74 -1.66 -26.13 -3.97
C VAL A 74 -2.11 -24.68 -4.18
N MET A 75 -1.36 -23.92 -4.98
CA MET A 75 -1.71 -22.56 -5.34
C MET A 75 -3.00 -22.49 -6.15
N LEU A 76 -3.18 -23.40 -7.12
CA LEU A 76 -4.42 -23.51 -7.89
C LEU A 76 -5.62 -23.78 -6.98
N GLU A 77 -5.54 -24.77 -6.09
CA GLU A 77 -6.65 -25.10 -5.18
C GLU A 77 -7.05 -23.88 -4.32
N ARG A 78 -6.07 -23.15 -3.80
CA ARG A 78 -6.31 -21.93 -3.03
C ARG A 78 -6.98 -20.85 -3.89
N ASN A 79 -6.45 -20.57 -5.08
CA ASN A 79 -7.00 -19.56 -5.98
C ASN A 79 -8.46 -19.90 -6.37
N PHE A 80 -8.78 -21.17 -6.57
CA PHE A 80 -10.17 -21.61 -6.80
C PHE A 80 -11.07 -21.26 -5.61
N LYS A 81 -10.64 -21.58 -4.38
CA LYS A 81 -11.41 -21.26 -3.17
C LYS A 81 -11.67 -19.77 -3.06
N GLU A 82 -10.66 -18.94 -3.30
CA GLU A 82 -10.79 -17.48 -3.24
C GLU A 82 -11.70 -16.94 -4.35
N ILE A 83 -11.58 -17.42 -5.58
CA ILE A 83 -12.48 -17.04 -6.69
C ILE A 83 -13.93 -17.37 -6.35
N LEU A 84 -14.20 -18.58 -5.85
CA LEU A 84 -15.56 -19.00 -5.49
C LEU A 84 -16.12 -18.19 -4.32
N GLN A 85 -15.27 -17.74 -3.40
CA GLN A 85 -15.67 -16.98 -2.23
C GLN A 85 -15.91 -15.49 -2.54
N TYR A 86 -15.05 -14.87 -3.35
CA TYR A 86 -15.01 -13.41 -3.52
C TYR A 86 -15.50 -12.91 -4.89
N SER A 87 -15.56 -13.76 -5.92
CA SER A 87 -16.02 -13.32 -7.24
C SER A 87 -17.53 -13.02 -7.27
N ALA A 88 -17.89 -11.93 -7.92
CA ALA A 88 -19.29 -11.58 -8.17
C ALA A 88 -20.02 -12.63 -9.03
N ASP A 89 -19.29 -13.34 -9.91
CA ASP A 89 -19.85 -14.37 -10.80
C ASP A 89 -20.54 -15.50 -10.03
N TYR A 90 -20.03 -15.84 -8.83
CA TYR A 90 -20.44 -17.04 -8.08
C TYR A 90 -21.19 -16.73 -6.79
N ARG A 91 -21.39 -15.45 -6.43
CA ARG A 91 -21.99 -15.02 -5.15
C ARG A 91 -23.33 -15.69 -4.81
N ASN A 92 -24.15 -15.97 -5.83
CA ASN A 92 -25.50 -16.53 -5.67
C ASN A 92 -25.60 -18.00 -6.10
N MET A 93 -24.49 -18.67 -6.37
CA MET A 93 -24.45 -20.07 -6.79
C MET A 93 -24.15 -20.98 -5.59
N ALA A 94 -24.70 -22.20 -5.60
CA ALA A 94 -24.28 -23.21 -4.65
C ALA A 94 -22.82 -23.61 -4.92
N THR A 95 -22.05 -23.92 -3.87
CA THR A 95 -20.60 -24.18 -3.97
C THR A 95 -20.26 -25.26 -5.01
N GLU A 96 -21.02 -26.36 -5.06
CA GLU A 96 -20.79 -27.45 -6.03
C GLU A 96 -21.05 -27.01 -7.47
N GLU A 97 -22.09 -26.21 -7.70
CA GLU A 97 -22.44 -25.66 -9.01
C GLU A 97 -21.39 -24.64 -9.48
N ALA A 98 -20.97 -23.75 -8.59
CA ALA A 98 -19.95 -22.74 -8.87
C ALA A 98 -18.60 -23.39 -9.21
N LEU A 99 -18.19 -24.42 -8.46
CA LEU A 99 -16.97 -25.17 -8.75
C LEU A 99 -17.03 -25.84 -10.13
N LYS A 100 -18.17 -26.43 -10.47
CA LYS A 100 -18.39 -27.07 -11.77
C LYS A 100 -18.34 -26.04 -12.90
N ASP A 101 -18.99 -24.88 -12.75
CA ASP A 101 -18.98 -23.81 -13.75
C ASP A 101 -17.57 -23.24 -13.95
N LEU A 102 -16.85 -22.93 -12.86
CA LEU A 102 -15.46 -22.46 -12.93
C LEU A 102 -14.55 -23.47 -13.63
N THR A 103 -14.69 -24.76 -13.31
CA THR A 103 -13.91 -25.83 -13.95
C THR A 103 -14.18 -25.90 -15.45
N HIS A 104 -15.44 -25.79 -15.89
CA HIS A 104 -15.78 -25.75 -17.31
C HIS A 104 -15.26 -24.49 -18.00
N LYS A 105 -15.39 -23.32 -17.36
CA LYS A 105 -14.85 -22.03 -17.85
C LYS A 105 -13.35 -22.16 -18.12
N MET A 106 -12.59 -22.73 -17.18
CA MET A 106 -11.16 -22.96 -17.34
C MET A 106 -10.83 -23.97 -18.44
N ALA A 107 -11.58 -25.07 -18.55
CA ALA A 107 -11.39 -26.05 -19.62
C ALA A 107 -11.55 -25.40 -21.02
N HIS A 108 -12.49 -24.47 -21.17
CA HIS A 108 -12.67 -23.73 -22.41
C HIS A 108 -11.51 -22.79 -22.74
N TYR A 109 -10.96 -22.08 -21.75
CA TYR A 109 -9.77 -21.25 -21.95
C TYR A 109 -8.53 -22.10 -22.25
N LYS A 110 -8.33 -23.20 -21.52
CA LYS A 110 -7.20 -24.12 -21.72
C LYS A 110 -7.18 -24.72 -23.13
N ALA A 111 -8.34 -25.03 -23.70
CA ALA A 111 -8.45 -25.53 -25.07
C ALA A 111 -8.07 -24.49 -26.15
N GLN A 112 -8.09 -23.20 -25.83
CA GLN A 112 -7.73 -22.09 -26.71
C GLN A 112 -6.34 -21.51 -26.40
N TYR A 113 -5.70 -21.98 -25.33
CA TYR A 113 -4.50 -21.37 -24.79
C TYR A 113 -3.26 -21.74 -25.60
N GLU A 114 -2.61 -20.71 -26.10
CA GLU A 114 -1.35 -20.78 -26.83
C GLU A 114 -0.31 -20.02 -26.01
N SER A 115 0.41 -20.73 -25.15
CA SER A 115 1.50 -20.11 -24.38
C SER A 115 2.62 -19.65 -25.33
N PRO A 116 3.19 -18.46 -25.15
CA PRO A 116 4.45 -18.10 -25.77
C PRO A 116 5.54 -19.09 -25.37
N THR A 117 5.93 -20.01 -26.27
CA THR A 117 6.88 -21.10 -25.97
C THR A 117 8.31 -20.59 -25.79
N LEU A 118 9.02 -21.09 -24.78
CA LEU A 118 10.47 -20.89 -24.67
C LEU A 118 11.17 -21.51 -25.88
N GLY A 119 12.06 -20.74 -26.52
CA GLY A 119 12.90 -21.20 -27.63
C GLY A 119 12.44 -20.74 -29.02
N SER A 120 11.15 -20.44 -29.19
CA SER A 120 10.68 -19.57 -30.27
C SER A 120 10.54 -18.17 -29.68
N LEU A 121 11.45 -17.26 -30.02
CA LEU A 121 11.46 -15.87 -29.57
C LEU A 121 10.05 -15.30 -29.55
N TRP A 122 9.67 -14.61 -28.48
CA TRP A 122 8.46 -13.79 -28.46
C TRP A 122 8.42 -12.93 -29.73
N GLU A 123 7.44 -13.21 -30.61
CA GLU A 123 7.48 -12.76 -32.00
C GLU A 123 6.96 -11.32 -32.17
N LEU A 124 6.22 -10.83 -31.17
CA LEU A 124 5.78 -9.44 -31.16
C LEU A 124 6.95 -8.54 -30.76
N PRO A 125 7.18 -7.41 -31.46
CA PRO A 125 8.27 -6.50 -31.15
C PRO A 125 7.91 -5.60 -29.95
N CYS A 126 7.51 -6.20 -28.84
CA CYS A 126 7.15 -5.53 -27.59
C CYS A 126 7.63 -6.31 -26.36
N PRO A 127 7.75 -5.68 -25.19
CA PRO A 127 8.15 -6.36 -23.97
C PRO A 127 7.14 -7.42 -23.51
N MET A 128 7.64 -8.49 -22.90
CA MET A 128 6.87 -9.60 -22.35
C MET A 128 7.49 -10.03 -21.02
N VAL A 129 6.68 -10.18 -19.97
CA VAL A 129 7.08 -10.80 -18.69
C VAL A 129 6.18 -11.98 -18.36
N LYS A 130 6.76 -13.16 -18.21
CA LYS A 130 6.08 -14.38 -17.76
C LYS A 130 6.47 -14.69 -16.33
N LEU A 131 5.46 -14.84 -15.47
CA LEU A 131 5.56 -15.22 -14.07
C LEU A 131 5.10 -16.67 -13.93
N LEU A 132 5.97 -17.55 -13.43
CA LEU A 132 5.67 -18.95 -13.16
C LEU A 132 5.37 -19.14 -11.68
N ASP A 133 4.22 -19.73 -11.34
CA ASP A 133 3.76 -20.00 -9.98
C ASP A 133 3.89 -18.78 -9.06
N ALA A 134 3.31 -17.67 -9.53
CA ALA A 134 3.39 -16.35 -8.87
C ALA A 134 4.84 -15.87 -8.59
N GLY A 135 5.78 -16.26 -9.46
CA GLY A 135 7.19 -15.90 -9.38
C GLY A 135 8.07 -16.95 -8.71
N GLU A 136 7.50 -17.92 -7.96
CA GLU A 136 8.30 -18.97 -7.29
C GLU A 136 8.90 -19.98 -8.27
N GLY A 137 8.20 -20.26 -9.38
CA GLY A 137 8.71 -21.05 -10.50
C GLY A 137 9.70 -20.29 -11.40
N GLY A 138 9.93 -19.00 -11.12
CA GLY A 138 10.82 -18.12 -11.86
C GLY A 138 10.11 -17.07 -12.70
N VAL A 139 10.91 -16.12 -13.20
CA VAL A 139 10.44 -14.99 -14.03
C VAL A 139 11.23 -14.96 -15.33
N ILE A 140 10.51 -14.85 -16.44
CA ILE A 140 11.10 -14.76 -17.79
C ILE A 140 10.72 -13.42 -18.38
N ALA A 141 11.71 -12.61 -18.74
CA ALA A 141 11.51 -11.32 -19.36
C ALA A 141 12.13 -11.30 -20.76
N HIS A 142 11.41 -10.73 -21.73
CA HIS A 142 11.89 -10.54 -23.10
C HIS A 142 11.68 -9.08 -23.53
N GLY A 143 12.70 -8.49 -24.16
CA GLY A 143 12.58 -7.18 -24.80
C GLY A 143 12.35 -5.99 -23.86
N VAL A 144 12.53 -6.16 -22.53
CA VAL A 144 12.37 -5.08 -21.55
C VAL A 144 13.53 -4.10 -21.68
N ASN A 145 13.27 -2.94 -22.29
CA ASN A 145 14.30 -1.94 -22.62
C ASN A 145 13.95 -0.50 -22.18
N GLY A 146 12.77 -0.28 -21.59
CA GLY A 146 12.33 1.04 -21.12
C GLY A 146 12.28 1.14 -19.60
N GLN A 147 12.38 2.36 -19.08
CA GLN A 147 12.40 2.61 -17.63
C GLN A 147 11.10 2.20 -16.94
N MET A 148 9.94 2.46 -17.57
CA MET A 148 8.64 2.09 -16.99
C MET A 148 8.47 0.58 -16.97
N GLU A 149 8.78 -0.11 -18.08
CA GLU A 149 8.68 -1.56 -18.17
C GLU A 149 9.65 -2.26 -17.22
N GLY A 150 10.85 -1.69 -17.01
CA GLY A 150 11.80 -2.17 -15.99
C GLY A 150 11.24 -2.06 -14.57
N LYS A 151 10.55 -0.96 -14.23
CA LYS A 151 9.86 -0.81 -12.93
C LYS A 151 8.71 -1.79 -12.77
N ILE A 152 7.91 -1.99 -13.83
CA ILE A 152 6.81 -2.95 -13.84
C ILE A 152 7.38 -4.37 -13.61
N LEU A 153 8.41 -4.78 -14.36
CA LEU A 153 9.07 -6.07 -14.18
C LEU A 153 9.56 -6.23 -12.74
N ALA A 154 10.29 -5.25 -12.20
CA ALA A 154 10.78 -5.31 -10.83
C ALA A 154 9.64 -5.50 -9.83
N TYR A 155 8.55 -4.73 -9.97
CA TYR A 155 7.39 -4.85 -9.12
C TYR A 155 6.72 -6.22 -9.27
N VAL A 156 6.26 -6.62 -10.45
CA VAL A 156 5.47 -7.87 -10.61
C VAL A 156 6.27 -9.15 -10.34
N SER A 157 7.61 -9.07 -10.33
CA SER A 157 8.48 -10.18 -9.96
C SER A 157 8.63 -10.41 -8.44
N THR A 158 8.11 -9.50 -7.61
CA THR A 158 8.40 -9.48 -6.16
C THR A 158 7.23 -9.97 -5.29
N PRO A 159 6.01 -9.39 -5.34
CA PRO A 159 4.91 -9.76 -4.46
C PRO A 159 4.54 -11.23 -4.55
N LYS A 160 4.17 -11.77 -3.39
CA LYS A 160 3.71 -13.15 -3.27
C LYS A 160 2.23 -13.14 -2.92
N PRO A 161 1.35 -13.79 -3.71
CA PRO A 161 -0.09 -13.75 -3.49
C PRO A 161 -0.46 -14.71 -2.35
N TYR A 162 -0.09 -14.38 -1.12
CA TYR A 162 -0.50 -15.10 0.08
C TYR A 162 -1.46 -14.22 0.87
N GLN A 163 -2.41 -14.84 1.57
CA GLN A 163 -3.17 -14.11 2.57
C GLN A 163 -2.21 -13.55 3.61
N GLN A 164 -2.25 -12.23 3.72
CA GLN A 164 -1.32 -11.46 4.52
C GLN A 164 -2.07 -10.84 5.69
N THR A 165 -1.44 -10.82 6.88
CA THR A 165 -1.94 -10.06 8.04
C THR A 165 -0.83 -9.20 8.63
N LEU A 166 -0.82 -7.92 8.26
CA LEU A 166 0.18 -6.97 8.76
C LEU A 166 -0.33 -6.26 10.00
N TYR A 167 0.59 -6.00 10.93
CA TYR A 167 0.34 -5.24 12.14
C TYR A 167 1.15 -3.95 12.11
N PHE A 168 0.53 -2.85 12.49
CA PHE A 168 1.15 -1.55 12.61
C PHE A 168 0.88 -0.97 13.98
N SER A 169 1.85 -0.21 14.47
CA SER A 169 1.70 0.59 15.67
C SER A 169 2.59 1.81 15.53
N ARG A 170 2.15 2.95 16.05
CA ARG A 170 3.12 4.01 16.36
C ARG A 170 4.05 3.51 17.48
N HIS A 171 5.20 4.13 17.63
CA HIS A 171 5.91 4.05 18.91
C HIS A 171 4.98 4.42 20.08
N GLY A 172 5.32 3.97 21.28
CA GLY A 172 4.69 4.48 22.50
C GLY A 172 4.82 6.01 22.58
N GLU A 173 3.94 6.64 23.35
CA GLU A 173 3.96 8.08 23.57
C GLU A 173 5.38 8.57 23.92
N SER A 174 5.89 9.54 23.18
CA SER A 174 7.19 10.16 23.45
C SER A 174 7.05 11.39 24.33
N GLU A 175 8.17 11.82 24.93
CA GLU A 175 8.26 13.09 25.65
C GLU A 175 7.80 14.27 24.79
N PHE A 176 8.16 14.29 23.50
CA PHE A 176 7.72 15.32 22.56
C PHE A 176 6.22 15.26 22.26
N ASN A 177 5.62 14.07 22.22
CA ASN A 177 4.17 13.97 22.08
C ASN A 177 3.49 14.64 23.28
N VAL A 178 3.93 14.35 24.50
CA VAL A 178 3.37 14.93 25.73
C VAL A 178 3.35 16.45 25.67
N ILE A 179 4.41 17.08 25.15
CA ILE A 179 4.55 18.54 25.07
C ILE A 179 4.25 19.15 23.69
N GLY A 180 3.59 18.42 22.79
CA GLY A 180 3.11 18.95 21.51
C GLY A 180 4.18 19.31 20.48
N ARG A 181 5.42 18.80 20.62
CA ARG A 181 6.52 19.04 19.67
C ARG A 181 6.55 18.00 18.55
N ILE A 182 6.92 18.43 17.34
CA ILE A 182 7.06 17.56 16.15
C ILE A 182 8.52 17.14 15.92
N GLY A 183 8.71 16.03 15.21
CA GLY A 183 10.03 15.54 14.84
C GLY A 183 10.87 15.06 16.02
N GLY A 184 12.18 15.30 15.93
CA GLY A 184 13.21 14.97 16.90
C GLY A 184 13.43 13.47 17.07
N ASP A 185 14.31 13.15 18.00
CA ASP A 185 14.53 11.79 18.47
C ASP A 185 14.29 11.72 19.98
N ALA A 186 13.06 12.04 20.43
CA ALA A 186 12.71 12.07 21.85
C ALA A 186 12.49 10.66 22.45
N LYS A 187 12.70 10.53 23.77
CA LYS A 187 12.51 9.26 24.50
C LYS A 187 11.02 8.94 24.67
N LEU A 188 10.72 7.70 25.04
CA LEU A 188 9.38 7.32 25.49
C LEU A 188 9.04 8.00 26.83
N SER A 189 7.81 8.50 26.95
CA SER A 189 7.22 8.91 28.21
C SER A 189 7.01 7.70 29.14
N PRO A 190 6.73 7.90 30.44
CA PRO A 190 6.29 6.83 31.33
C PRO A 190 5.11 6.02 30.79
N ARG A 191 4.11 6.68 30.18
CA ARG A 191 2.98 6.00 29.54
C ARG A 191 3.41 5.24 28.29
N GLY A 192 4.30 5.82 27.48
CA GLY A 192 4.88 5.14 26.32
C GLY A 192 5.63 3.86 26.67
N ARG A 193 6.35 3.82 27.80
CA ARG A 193 6.98 2.59 28.30
C ARG A 193 5.96 1.53 28.76
N THR A 194 4.88 1.97 29.40
CA THR A 194 3.76 1.08 29.79
C THR A 194 3.06 0.50 28.55
N TYR A 195 2.90 1.31 27.51
CA TYR A 195 2.41 0.84 26.22
C TYR A 195 3.35 -0.18 25.58
N ALA A 196 4.67 0.07 25.55
CA ALA A 196 5.64 -0.87 24.99
C ALA A 196 5.54 -2.26 25.64
N GLN A 197 5.38 -2.32 26.97
CA GLN A 197 5.15 -3.57 27.70
C GLN A 197 3.82 -4.24 27.31
N SER A 198 2.74 -3.45 27.19
CA SER A 198 1.42 -3.94 26.81
C SER A 198 1.39 -4.48 25.38
N LEU A 199 2.03 -3.77 24.44
CA LEU A 199 2.22 -4.18 23.06
C LEU A 199 2.99 -5.49 22.99
N ALA A 200 4.12 -5.60 23.70
CA ALA A 200 4.91 -6.82 23.71
C ALA A 200 4.14 -8.03 24.23
N LYS A 201 3.41 -7.86 25.34
CA LYS A 201 2.55 -8.91 25.89
C LYS A 201 1.45 -9.32 24.90
N HIS A 202 0.80 -8.35 24.25
CA HIS A 202 -0.27 -8.62 23.29
C HIS A 202 0.27 -9.40 22.08
N ILE A 203 1.36 -8.93 21.47
CA ILE A 203 1.94 -9.54 20.26
C ILE A 203 2.46 -10.95 20.55
N GLN A 204 3.10 -11.19 21.71
CA GLN A 204 3.53 -12.53 22.11
C GLN A 204 2.32 -13.47 22.30
N ALA A 205 1.21 -12.98 22.87
CA ALA A 205 0.02 -13.80 23.08
C ALA A 205 -0.65 -14.27 21.78
N LEU A 206 -0.43 -13.56 20.66
CA LEU A 206 -0.92 -13.96 19.35
C LEU A 206 -0.18 -15.20 18.79
N ASN A 207 1.00 -15.54 19.30
CA ASN A 207 1.82 -16.68 18.86
C ASN A 207 2.00 -16.74 17.32
N LEU A 208 2.30 -15.58 16.71
CA LEU A 208 2.42 -15.47 15.26
C LEU A 208 3.67 -16.22 14.75
N PRO A 209 3.53 -17.16 13.79
CA PRO A 209 4.67 -17.90 13.25
C PRO A 209 5.56 -16.97 12.42
N SER A 210 6.87 -17.11 12.59
CA SER A 210 7.88 -16.33 11.84
C SER A 210 7.68 -14.81 11.91
N LEU A 211 7.17 -14.30 13.03
CA LEU A 211 6.98 -12.86 13.25
C LEU A 211 8.31 -12.12 13.05
N GLN A 212 8.27 -11.04 12.27
CA GLN A 212 9.33 -10.05 12.19
C GLN A 212 8.85 -8.71 12.74
N VAL A 213 9.76 -7.95 13.36
CA VAL A 213 9.44 -6.60 13.85
C VAL A 213 10.27 -5.58 13.09
N TRP A 214 9.61 -4.70 12.36
CA TRP A 214 10.26 -3.63 11.61
C TRP A 214 10.07 -2.32 12.34
N THR A 215 11.11 -1.53 12.41
CA THR A 215 11.10 -0.26 13.13
C THR A 215 11.87 0.80 12.36
N SER A 216 11.61 2.06 12.69
CA SER A 216 12.50 3.16 12.32
C SER A 216 13.87 3.04 13.01
N THR A 217 14.82 3.89 12.64
CA THR A 217 16.10 4.03 13.34
C THR A 217 16.00 4.89 14.62
N LEU A 218 14.91 5.61 14.84
CA LEU A 218 14.70 6.50 15.96
C LEU A 218 14.50 5.75 17.29
N GLN A 219 14.97 6.32 18.40
CA GLN A 219 15.05 5.63 19.69
C GLN A 219 13.68 5.19 20.21
N ARG A 220 12.62 5.96 19.91
CA ARG A 220 11.26 5.68 20.39
C ARG A 220 10.64 4.41 19.79
N THR A 221 10.90 4.10 18.52
CA THR A 221 10.40 2.85 17.91
C THR A 221 11.16 1.65 18.45
N LYS A 222 12.49 1.76 18.54
CA LYS A 222 13.38 0.74 19.11
C LYS A 222 13.03 0.43 20.57
N ALA A 223 12.80 1.45 21.39
CA ALA A 223 12.40 1.28 22.78
C ALA A 223 11.00 0.65 22.91
N THR A 224 10.11 0.89 21.96
CA THR A 224 8.75 0.32 21.95
C THR A 224 8.77 -1.18 21.61
N SER A 225 9.62 -1.59 20.67
CA SER A 225 9.75 -3.00 20.25
C SER A 225 10.69 -3.83 21.13
N ALA A 226 11.47 -3.22 22.03
CA ALA A 226 12.53 -3.88 22.79
C ALA A 226 12.09 -5.13 23.58
N GLY A 227 10.83 -5.16 24.03
CA GLY A 227 10.26 -6.31 24.76
C GLY A 227 9.73 -7.45 23.89
N ILE A 228 9.75 -7.32 22.55
CA ILE A 228 9.17 -8.30 21.62
C ILE A 228 10.24 -9.30 21.20
N SER A 229 9.99 -10.59 21.48
CA SER A 229 10.90 -11.69 21.12
C SER A 229 10.68 -12.11 19.67
N ALA A 230 11.28 -11.36 18.75
CA ALA A 230 11.27 -11.60 17.31
C ALA A 230 12.49 -10.92 16.66
N PRO A 231 12.97 -11.40 15.49
CA PRO A 231 13.97 -10.68 14.71
C PRO A 231 13.52 -9.24 14.45
N GLN A 232 14.43 -8.29 14.72
CA GLN A 232 14.16 -6.86 14.52
C GLN A 232 14.97 -6.29 13.38
N LEU A 233 14.31 -5.56 12.49
CA LEU A 233 14.90 -4.81 11.40
C LEU A 233 14.70 -3.31 11.64
N HIS A 234 15.78 -2.53 11.53
CA HIS A 234 15.77 -1.08 11.72
C HIS A 234 15.99 -0.41 10.36
N LEU A 235 14.95 0.20 9.81
CA LEU A 235 14.92 0.76 8.46
C LEU A 235 14.88 2.29 8.53
N PRO A 236 15.88 3.01 7.98
CA PRO A 236 15.84 4.47 7.84
C PRO A 236 14.61 4.96 7.07
N GLU A 237 14.13 4.17 6.11
CA GLU A 237 12.93 4.43 5.33
C GLU A 237 11.66 4.47 6.19
N LEU A 238 11.70 3.99 7.43
CA LEU A 238 10.62 4.07 8.40
C LEU A 238 10.75 5.23 9.40
N ASP A 239 11.80 6.07 9.30
CA ASP A 239 11.95 7.27 10.13
C ASP A 239 10.83 8.28 9.86
N GLU A 240 10.42 9.03 10.90
CA GLU A 240 9.35 10.03 10.78
C GLU A 240 9.67 11.05 9.68
N ILE A 241 8.63 11.66 9.12
CA ILE A 241 8.79 12.77 8.17
C ILE A 241 9.75 13.82 8.75
N TRP A 242 10.82 14.11 8.01
CA TRP A 242 11.81 15.09 8.44
C TRP A 242 11.28 16.50 8.23
N SER A 243 11.09 17.26 9.31
CA SER A 243 10.55 18.63 9.25
C SER A 243 11.63 19.71 9.07
N GLY A 244 12.89 19.33 8.85
CA GLY A 244 13.97 20.26 8.51
C GLY A 244 14.18 21.35 9.56
N GLU A 245 14.11 22.62 9.15
CA GLU A 245 14.25 23.77 10.06
C GLU A 245 13.11 23.86 11.11
N CYS A 246 12.01 23.13 10.91
CA CYS A 246 10.85 23.08 11.79
C CYS A 246 10.94 21.97 12.87
N GLU A 247 12.05 21.25 12.94
CA GLU A 247 12.25 20.15 13.87
C GLU A 247 12.25 20.60 15.33
N ASN A 248 11.72 19.74 16.20
CA ASN A 248 11.59 19.96 17.63
C ASN A 248 10.67 21.13 18.02
N LEU A 249 9.89 21.71 17.10
CA LEU A 249 8.98 22.82 17.42
C LEU A 249 7.56 22.34 17.76
N SER A 250 6.85 23.09 18.59
CA SER A 250 5.38 22.96 18.70
C SER A 250 4.68 23.69 17.56
N TYR A 251 3.37 23.45 17.39
CA TYR A 251 2.59 24.16 16.38
C TYR A 251 2.45 25.66 16.71
N GLU A 252 2.44 26.03 17.98
CA GLU A 252 2.47 27.41 18.46
C GLU A 252 3.79 28.08 18.08
N GLU A 253 4.93 27.43 18.35
CA GLU A 253 6.25 27.96 17.97
C GLU A 253 6.39 28.06 16.44
N LEU A 254 5.79 27.13 15.69
CA LEU A 254 5.74 27.21 14.22
C LEU A 254 4.89 28.38 13.73
N MET A 255 3.76 28.63 14.39
CA MET A 255 2.89 29.77 14.06
C MET A 255 3.61 31.10 14.32
N GLU A 256 4.39 31.21 15.40
CA GLU A 256 5.16 32.41 15.72
C GLU A 256 6.37 32.62 14.78
N ARG A 257 7.13 31.55 14.52
CA ARG A 257 8.41 31.64 13.80
C ARG A 257 8.30 31.48 12.29
N PHE A 258 7.35 30.66 11.83
CA PHE A 258 7.16 30.28 10.43
C PHE A 258 5.67 30.31 10.01
N PRO A 259 4.94 31.43 10.21
CA PRO A 259 3.50 31.52 9.97
C PRO A 259 3.11 31.18 8.53
N LYS A 260 3.90 31.67 7.55
CA LYS A 260 3.68 31.42 6.12
C LYS A 260 3.81 29.95 5.78
N GLU A 261 4.86 29.31 6.28
CA GLU A 261 5.12 27.89 6.06
C GLU A 261 4.00 27.01 6.63
N LEU A 262 3.48 27.36 7.82
CA LEU A 262 2.36 26.65 8.41
C LEU A 262 1.07 26.81 7.57
N ALA A 263 0.83 27.99 7.01
CA ALA A 263 -0.33 28.24 6.12
C ALA A 263 -0.20 27.47 4.80
N LEU A 264 0.96 27.52 4.14
CA LEU A 264 1.25 26.77 2.91
C LEU A 264 1.08 25.26 3.12
N ARG A 265 1.58 24.76 4.25
CA ARG A 265 1.40 23.36 4.65
C ARG A 265 -0.05 22.98 4.87
N ASP A 266 -0.84 23.83 5.53
CA ASP A 266 -2.25 23.56 5.76
C ASP A 266 -3.05 23.56 4.45
N ARG A 267 -2.67 24.42 3.50
CA ARG A 267 -3.27 24.51 2.17
C ARG A 267 -3.03 23.24 1.35
N GLU A 268 -1.78 22.81 1.19
CA GLU A 268 -1.38 21.66 0.35
C GLU A 268 -0.49 20.63 1.07
N LYS A 269 -0.98 20.07 2.18
CA LYS A 269 -0.22 19.19 3.09
C LYS A 269 0.48 18.00 2.43
N LEU A 270 -0.08 17.45 1.35
CA LEU A 270 0.52 16.35 0.58
C LEU A 270 1.82 16.78 -0.12
N LYS A 271 1.78 17.93 -0.81
CA LYS A 271 2.84 18.42 -1.70
C LYS A 271 3.82 19.35 -1.00
N TYR A 272 3.39 20.04 0.04
CA TYR A 272 4.22 20.96 0.80
C TYR A 272 5.44 20.23 1.35
N ARG A 273 6.62 20.79 1.10
CA ARG A 273 7.90 20.32 1.63
C ARG A 273 8.40 21.32 2.66
N TYR A 274 8.73 20.85 3.86
CA TYR A 274 9.36 21.70 4.87
C TYR A 274 10.70 22.29 4.37
N PRO A 275 11.11 23.49 4.83
CA PRO A 275 12.43 24.02 4.53
C PRO A 275 13.53 23.05 4.98
N GLN A 276 14.35 22.58 4.03
CA GLN A 276 15.37 21.54 4.23
C GLN A 276 14.81 20.20 4.78
N GLY A 277 13.52 19.95 4.57
CA GLY A 277 12.80 18.78 5.03
C GLY A 277 12.12 17.99 3.91
N GLU A 278 11.15 17.19 4.31
CA GLU A 278 10.37 16.31 3.44
C GLU A 278 8.93 16.81 3.26
N SER A 279 8.32 16.39 2.16
CA SER A 279 6.88 16.36 1.94
C SER A 279 6.32 14.94 2.15
N TYR A 280 5.00 14.78 2.20
CA TYR A 280 4.40 13.43 2.19
C TYR A 280 4.76 12.65 0.91
N ILE A 281 4.91 13.34 -0.23
CA ILE A 281 5.37 12.72 -1.49
C ILE A 281 6.79 12.16 -1.35
N ASP A 282 7.70 12.86 -0.65
CA ASP A 282 9.05 12.36 -0.41
C ASP A 282 9.03 11.10 0.46
N VAL A 283 8.21 11.10 1.51
CA VAL A 283 8.00 9.94 2.39
C VAL A 283 7.44 8.75 1.59
N MET A 284 6.44 8.97 0.74
CA MET A 284 5.88 7.92 -0.12
C MET A 284 6.94 7.33 -1.05
N ASN A 285 7.77 8.16 -1.67
CA ASN A 285 8.82 7.70 -2.57
C ASN A 285 9.88 6.85 -1.87
N ARG A 286 10.35 7.24 -0.68
CA ARG A 286 11.33 6.42 0.07
C ARG A 286 10.73 5.14 0.68
N LEU A 287 9.41 5.08 0.84
CA LEU A 287 8.72 3.90 1.34
C LEU A 287 8.51 2.81 0.28
N VAL A 288 8.66 3.11 -1.03
CA VAL A 288 8.44 2.14 -2.11
C VAL A 288 9.18 0.80 -1.89
N PRO A 289 10.47 0.76 -1.52
CA PRO A 289 11.17 -0.50 -1.27
C PRO A 289 10.59 -1.26 -0.07
N VAL A 290 10.21 -0.54 0.99
CA VAL A 290 9.63 -1.12 2.21
C VAL A 290 8.27 -1.73 1.92
N LEU A 291 7.40 -1.00 1.20
CA LEU A 291 6.07 -1.48 0.82
C LEU A 291 6.15 -2.75 -0.03
N THR A 292 7.04 -2.75 -1.04
CA THR A 292 7.25 -3.91 -1.91
C THR A 292 7.71 -5.14 -1.11
N GLN A 293 8.57 -4.94 -0.10
CA GLN A 293 8.98 -6.03 0.78
C GLN A 293 7.86 -6.46 1.73
N MET A 294 7.06 -5.52 2.25
CA MET A 294 5.90 -5.84 3.09
C MET A 294 4.95 -6.76 2.34
N GLU A 295 4.62 -6.50 1.07
CA GLU A 295 3.73 -7.32 0.23
C GLU A 295 4.21 -8.78 0.03
N CYS A 296 5.45 -9.11 0.39
CA CYS A 296 6.01 -10.46 0.28
C CYS A 296 5.94 -11.27 1.58
N GLU A 297 5.54 -10.63 2.68
CA GLU A 297 5.66 -11.15 4.04
C GLU A 297 4.26 -11.36 4.63
N THR A 298 4.12 -12.14 5.70
CA THR A 298 2.77 -12.43 6.26
C THR A 298 2.57 -11.86 7.64
N ASN A 299 3.51 -12.09 8.55
CA ASN A 299 3.42 -11.69 9.95
C ASN A 299 4.50 -10.65 10.29
N ILE A 300 4.30 -9.41 9.87
CA ILE A 300 5.16 -8.28 10.27
C ILE A 300 4.42 -7.40 11.26
N LEU A 301 5.10 -7.02 12.34
CA LEU A 301 4.76 -5.86 13.15
C LEU A 301 5.66 -4.69 12.78
N THR A 302 5.09 -3.62 12.25
CA THR A 302 5.80 -2.37 11.99
C THR A 302 5.53 -1.35 13.08
N VAL A 303 6.57 -0.96 13.83
CA VAL A 303 6.52 0.12 14.80
C VAL A 303 7.17 1.37 14.22
N SER A 304 6.36 2.36 13.83
CA SER A 304 6.83 3.58 13.15
C SER A 304 6.12 4.83 13.71
N HIS A 305 5.79 5.79 12.85
CA HIS A 305 5.39 7.14 13.22
C HIS A 305 4.12 7.60 12.51
N GLN A 306 3.65 8.81 12.83
CA GLN A 306 2.34 9.25 12.38
C GLN A 306 2.32 9.47 10.86
N ALA A 307 3.27 10.22 10.27
CA ALA A 307 3.23 10.49 8.84
C ALA A 307 3.59 9.24 8.01
N VAL A 308 4.54 8.45 8.49
CA VAL A 308 4.96 7.20 7.82
C VAL A 308 3.83 6.19 7.77
N LEU A 309 3.15 5.92 8.90
CA LEU A 309 2.04 4.97 8.91
C LEU A 309 0.83 5.47 8.12
N ARG A 310 0.61 6.79 8.04
CA ARG A 310 -0.38 7.34 7.10
C ARG A 310 -0.07 6.93 5.66
N CYS A 311 1.16 7.09 5.21
CA CYS A 311 1.57 6.69 3.86
C CYS A 311 1.42 5.18 3.63
N ILE A 312 1.84 4.35 4.60
CA ILE A 312 1.73 2.89 4.51
C ILE A 312 0.28 2.44 4.45
N LEU A 313 -0.58 2.96 5.35
CA LEU A 313 -2.00 2.63 5.35
C LEU A 313 -2.69 3.17 4.08
N GLY A 314 -2.31 4.35 3.61
CA GLY A 314 -2.84 4.92 2.38
C GLY A 314 -2.56 4.04 1.16
N PHE A 315 -1.39 3.38 1.11
CA PHE A 315 -1.07 2.40 0.08
C PHE A 315 -1.97 1.16 0.18
N PHE A 316 -2.00 0.48 1.34
CA PHE A 316 -2.75 -0.77 1.48
C PHE A 316 -4.27 -0.59 1.43
N LEU A 317 -4.79 0.55 1.88
CA LEU A 317 -6.21 0.87 1.88
C LEU A 317 -6.65 1.63 0.62
N GLU A 318 -5.77 1.76 -0.39
CA GLU A 318 -6.04 2.42 -1.67
C GLU A 318 -6.65 3.83 -1.49
N THR A 319 -6.17 4.56 -0.48
CA THR A 319 -6.71 5.88 -0.11
C THR A 319 -6.27 6.95 -1.11
N PRO A 320 -7.15 7.86 -1.55
CA PRO A 320 -6.77 8.97 -2.42
C PRO A 320 -5.60 9.78 -1.84
N PRO A 321 -4.58 10.14 -2.64
CA PRO A 321 -3.36 10.78 -2.14
C PRO A 321 -3.60 12.02 -1.27
N GLU A 322 -4.60 12.82 -1.61
CA GLU A 322 -4.96 14.06 -0.90
C GLU A 322 -5.47 13.79 0.53
N GLU A 323 -6.03 12.62 0.79
CA GLU A 323 -6.57 12.20 2.09
C GLU A 323 -5.50 11.57 2.98
N ILE A 324 -4.43 11.00 2.39
CA ILE A 324 -3.36 10.29 3.11
C ILE A 324 -2.79 11.11 4.29
N PRO A 325 -2.44 12.41 4.15
CA PRO A 325 -1.91 13.21 5.25
C PRO A 325 -2.84 13.40 6.46
N TYR A 326 -4.10 12.95 6.35
CA TYR A 326 -5.16 13.10 7.33
C TYR A 326 -5.72 11.78 7.86
N ILE A 327 -5.25 10.62 7.36
CA ILE A 327 -5.60 9.31 7.93
C ILE A 327 -5.31 9.33 9.44
N HIS A 328 -6.27 8.88 10.23
CA HIS A 328 -6.16 8.89 11.68
C HIS A 328 -5.31 7.70 12.17
N VAL A 329 -4.15 7.97 12.74
CA VAL A 329 -3.22 6.96 13.29
C VAL A 329 -2.94 7.27 14.76
N PRO A 330 -3.80 6.82 15.69
CA PRO A 330 -3.69 7.17 17.10
C PRO A 330 -2.48 6.52 17.78
N LEU A 331 -2.00 7.14 18.86
CA LEU A 331 -1.04 6.49 19.76
C LEU A 331 -1.70 5.30 20.46
N HIS A 332 -0.86 4.40 20.95
CA HIS A 332 -1.24 3.26 21.80
C HIS A 332 -2.31 2.33 21.21
N THR A 333 -2.37 2.25 19.88
CA THR A 333 -3.36 1.47 19.15
C THR A 333 -2.62 0.61 18.12
N ILE A 334 -2.94 -0.67 18.11
CA ILE A 334 -2.47 -1.61 17.08
C ILE A 334 -3.46 -1.53 15.93
N ILE A 335 -2.96 -1.37 14.72
CA ILE A 335 -3.73 -1.43 13.49
C ILE A 335 -3.38 -2.74 12.81
N LYS A 336 -4.36 -3.60 12.62
CA LYS A 336 -4.23 -4.87 11.91
C LYS A 336 -4.88 -4.70 10.55
N ILE A 337 -4.17 -5.04 9.49
CA ILE A 337 -4.78 -5.18 8.15
C ILE A 337 -4.67 -6.63 7.70
N THR A 338 -5.74 -7.14 7.10
CA THR A 338 -5.79 -8.49 6.54
C THR A 338 -6.25 -8.42 5.09
N LEU A 339 -5.47 -9.02 4.19
CA LEU A 339 -5.86 -9.17 2.78
C LEU A 339 -6.98 -10.22 2.67
N GLN A 340 -8.14 -9.81 2.16
CA GLN A 340 -9.29 -10.68 1.89
C GLN A 340 -9.73 -10.49 0.43
N GLY A 341 -9.50 -11.51 -0.40
CA GLY A 341 -9.69 -11.39 -1.84
C GLY A 341 -8.72 -10.34 -2.41
N TYR A 342 -9.27 -9.22 -2.88
CA TYR A 342 -8.50 -8.13 -3.49
C TYR A 342 -8.38 -6.89 -2.61
N HIS A 343 -8.90 -6.92 -1.37
CA HIS A 343 -8.96 -5.73 -0.52
C HIS A 343 -8.37 -5.99 0.86
N TYR A 344 -7.72 -4.96 1.41
CA TYR A 344 -7.26 -4.97 2.79
C TYR A 344 -8.36 -4.47 3.72
N ASN A 345 -8.71 -5.29 4.71
CA ASN A 345 -9.62 -4.91 5.78
C ASN A 345 -8.83 -4.47 7.01
N MET A 346 -9.18 -3.29 7.56
CA MET A 346 -8.51 -2.70 8.73
C MET A 346 -9.31 -2.91 10.01
N GLU A 347 -8.62 -3.38 11.06
CA GLU A 347 -9.12 -3.48 12.43
C GLU A 347 -8.18 -2.69 13.36
N THR A 348 -8.74 -2.06 14.40
CA THR A 348 -7.94 -1.33 15.40
C THR A 348 -8.14 -1.91 16.79
N ILE A 349 -7.05 -2.12 17.52
CA ILE A 349 -7.03 -2.64 18.89
C ILE A 349 -6.37 -1.59 19.79
N LYS A 350 -7.19 -0.82 20.50
CA LYS A 350 -6.71 0.19 21.45
C LYS A 350 -6.22 -0.49 22.73
N MET A 351 -4.98 -0.26 23.11
CA MET A 351 -4.46 -0.75 24.39
C MET A 351 -4.98 0.13 25.53
N PRO A 352 -5.19 -0.43 26.74
CA PRO A 352 -5.69 0.30 27.90
C PRO A 352 -4.58 1.15 28.56
N VAL A 353 -3.94 2.01 27.77
CA VAL A 353 -2.87 2.92 28.22
C VAL A 353 -3.18 4.31 27.66
N GLU A 354 -3.44 5.26 28.54
CA GLU A 354 -3.71 6.65 28.17
C GLU A 354 -2.56 7.28 27.38
N CYS A 355 -2.90 8.20 26.48
CA CYS A 355 -1.96 8.98 25.68
C CYS A 355 -2.57 10.33 25.30
N VAL A 356 -1.74 11.28 24.91
CA VAL A 356 -2.21 12.49 24.21
C VAL A 356 -2.75 12.15 22.83
N ASP A 357 -3.56 13.05 22.28
CA ASP A 357 -3.87 13.06 20.85
C ASP A 357 -2.85 13.94 20.11
N THR A 358 -2.44 13.51 18.92
CA THR A 358 -1.53 14.25 18.04
C THR A 358 -2.12 14.50 16.66
N ASN A 359 -3.39 14.15 16.47
CA ASN A 359 -4.08 14.36 15.21
C ASN A 359 -4.58 15.80 15.10
N ARG A 360 -3.98 16.55 14.17
CA ARG A 360 -4.42 17.90 13.82
C ARG A 360 -5.24 17.87 12.52
N PRO A 361 -6.56 18.15 12.55
CA PRO A 361 -7.36 18.28 11.33
C PRO A 361 -6.95 19.51 10.50
N LYS A 362 -7.39 19.57 9.24
CA LYS A 362 -7.17 20.74 8.39
C LYS A 362 -7.98 21.94 8.93
N PRO A 363 -7.36 23.11 9.16
CA PRO A 363 -8.10 24.33 9.50
C PRO A 363 -9.08 24.74 8.41
N MET A 364 -10.16 25.42 8.77
CA MET A 364 -11.08 26.01 7.80
C MET A 364 -10.41 27.12 6.98
N ASN A 365 -9.54 27.92 7.62
CA ASN A 365 -8.78 28.98 6.98
C ASN A 365 -7.28 28.61 6.88
N CYS A 366 -6.80 28.46 5.64
CA CYS A 366 -5.39 28.18 5.34
C CYS A 366 -4.70 29.36 4.60
N SER A 367 -5.28 30.56 4.63
CA SER A 367 -4.65 31.76 4.07
C SER A 367 -3.36 32.11 4.83
N GLU A 368 -2.41 32.74 4.14
CA GLU A 368 -1.18 33.26 4.77
C GLU A 368 -1.49 34.40 5.76
N ASP A 369 -2.55 35.18 5.50
CA ASP A 369 -2.98 36.30 6.33
C ASP A 369 -4.03 35.91 7.39
N ARG A 370 -4.14 34.61 7.70
CA ARG A 370 -5.13 34.10 8.67
C ARG A 370 -4.83 34.56 10.10
N ALA A 371 -5.87 34.59 10.92
CA ALA A 371 -5.72 34.92 12.33
C ALA A 371 -5.09 33.74 13.10
N PRO A 372 -4.29 33.97 14.16
CA PRO A 372 -3.71 32.89 14.97
C PRO A 372 -4.74 31.89 15.49
N GLU A 373 -5.94 32.37 15.82
CA GLU A 373 -7.04 31.56 16.35
C GLU A 373 -7.45 30.44 15.38
N ASP A 374 -7.40 30.69 14.07
CA ASP A 374 -7.72 29.70 13.03
C ASP A 374 -6.79 28.47 13.12
N VAL A 375 -5.55 28.69 13.55
CA VAL A 375 -4.55 27.63 13.77
C VAL A 375 -4.82 26.92 15.09
N LEU A 376 -4.92 27.68 16.18
CA LEU A 376 -5.04 27.20 17.55
C LEU A 376 -6.24 26.27 17.74
N MET A 377 -7.37 26.54 17.07
CA MET A 377 -8.58 25.71 17.15
C MET A 377 -8.40 24.26 16.69
N THR A 378 -7.36 23.99 15.89
CA THR A 378 -7.09 22.64 15.36
C THR A 378 -5.91 21.95 16.04
N ILE A 379 -5.16 22.65 16.89
CA ILE A 379 -4.03 22.04 17.60
C ILE A 379 -4.59 21.12 18.70
N PRO A 380 -4.19 19.84 18.74
CA PRO A 380 -4.63 18.94 19.79
C PRO A 380 -4.03 19.37 21.14
N LYS A 381 -4.79 19.13 22.20
CA LYS A 381 -4.35 19.43 23.57
C LYS A 381 -3.08 18.65 23.90
N HIS A 382 -2.11 19.35 24.48
CA HIS A 382 -0.87 18.81 24.99
C HIS A 382 -0.52 19.48 26.33
N PHE A 383 0.51 19.01 27.00
CA PHE A 383 0.97 19.53 28.29
C PHE A 383 2.06 20.57 28.11
N ASP A 384 2.10 21.60 28.98
CA ASP A 384 3.17 22.61 28.95
C ASP A 384 4.54 22.03 29.30
N SER A 385 4.57 20.97 30.12
CA SER A 385 5.80 20.29 30.53
C SER A 385 5.57 18.83 30.88
N LEU A 386 6.66 18.05 30.85
CA LEU A 386 6.64 16.64 31.27
C LEU A 386 6.26 16.45 32.76
N ALA A 387 6.48 17.46 33.60
CA ALA A 387 6.14 17.39 35.02
C ALA A 387 4.62 17.34 35.28
N ASN A 388 3.82 17.80 34.31
CA ASN A 388 2.37 17.81 34.40
C ASN A 388 1.74 16.45 34.02
N LEU A 389 2.55 15.48 33.59
CA LEU A 389 2.10 14.15 33.25
C LEU A 389 1.85 13.34 34.54
N THR A 390 0.59 13.05 34.83
CA THR A 390 0.25 12.14 35.93
C THR A 390 0.78 10.72 35.65
N PRO A 391 1.39 10.03 36.65
CA PRO A 391 1.75 8.63 36.50
C PRO A 391 0.50 7.78 36.22
N CYS A 392 0.60 6.77 35.36
CA CYS A 392 -0.46 5.77 35.24
C CYS A 392 -0.70 5.13 36.62
N THR A 393 -1.96 5.19 37.09
CA THR A 393 -2.43 4.50 38.31
C THR A 393 -2.60 3.02 38.07
#